data_AF-A0A518FVJ4-F1
#
_entry.id   AF-A0A518FVJ4-F1
#
_cell.length_a   1.000
_cell.length_b   1.000
_cell.length_c   1.000
_cell.angle_alpha   90.00
_cell.angle_beta   90.00
_cell.angle_gamma   90.00
#
_symmetry.space_group_name_H-M   'P 1'
#
loop_
_entity.id
_entity.type
_entity.pdbx_description
1 polymer ?
#
loop_
_entity_poly.entity_id
_entity_poly.type
_entity_poly.pdbx_seq_one_letter_code
_entity_poly.pdbx_strand_id
1 'polypeptide(L)'
;MYKTDVEIYADTSNYAVMRHPGRENPGSLIQGDSLSILCHAADAVRRELDRGDLEEALGELEYLRELLWGRLEHYQAVLEAHDLALPMGKVLKPDPPLEEYEDDETDL
;
A
#
# COMPACT_ATOMS: atom_id res chain seq x y z
N MET A 1 -22.57 -15.99 -5.47
CA MET A 1 -21.19 -15.83 -5.99
C MET A 1 -21.29 -15.53 -7.47
N TYR A 2 -20.78 -14.38 -7.91
CA TYR A 2 -20.65 -14.03 -9.32
C TYR A 2 -19.19 -14.24 -9.76
N LYS A 3 -18.97 -14.69 -10.99
CA LYS A 3 -17.64 -14.90 -11.56
C LYS A 3 -17.56 -14.20 -12.91
N THR A 4 -16.43 -13.55 -13.15
CA THR A 4 -16.09 -12.93 -14.43
C THR A 4 -14.59 -12.96 -14.61
N ASP A 5 -14.14 -12.92 -15.85
CA ASP A 5 -12.73 -12.75 -16.16
C ASP A 5 -12.30 -11.31 -15.84
N VAL A 6 -11.04 -11.17 -15.42
CA VAL A 6 -10.42 -9.89 -15.05
C VAL A 6 -9.09 -9.76 -15.76
N GLU A 7 -8.68 -8.54 -16.05
CA GLU A 7 -7.34 -8.29 -16.59
C GLU A 7 -6.35 -8.20 -15.43
N ILE A 8 -5.27 -8.97 -15.49
CA ILE A 8 -4.21 -8.99 -14.47
C ILE A 8 -2.98 -8.30 -15.03
N TYR A 9 -2.48 -7.30 -14.32
CA TYR A 9 -1.27 -6.53 -14.68
C TYR A 9 -0.06 -6.92 -13.82
N ALA A 10 -0.32 -7.33 -12.57
CA ALA A 10 0.67 -7.89 -11.66
C ALA A 10 -0.03 -8.81 -10.66
N ASP A 11 0.55 -9.98 -10.38
CA ASP A 11 0.05 -11.00 -9.44
C ASP A 11 1.15 -11.80 -8.73
N THR A 12 2.43 -11.48 -8.99
CA THR A 12 3.59 -12.12 -8.37
C THR A 12 3.93 -11.56 -6.99
N SER A 13 3.35 -10.41 -6.61
CA SER A 13 3.46 -9.79 -5.29
C SER A 13 2.14 -9.89 -4.53
N ASN A 14 2.17 -9.65 -3.20
CA ASN A 14 0.95 -9.49 -2.38
C ASN A 14 0.11 -8.25 -2.76
N TYR A 15 0.52 -7.50 -3.79
CA TYR A 15 -0.10 -6.27 -4.25
C TYR A 15 -0.66 -6.43 -5.67
N ALA A 16 -1.45 -7.47 -5.89
CA ALA A 16 -2.02 -7.74 -7.20
C ALA A 16 -2.75 -6.49 -7.77
N VAL A 17 -2.46 -6.18 -9.04
CA VAL A 17 -3.07 -5.07 -9.78
C VAL A 17 -3.90 -5.67 -10.89
N MET A 18 -5.20 -5.38 -10.87
CA MET A 18 -6.17 -5.96 -11.79
C MET A 18 -7.26 -4.99 -12.17
N ARG A 19 -7.84 -5.16 -13.36
CA ARG A 19 -8.99 -4.38 -13.81
C ARG A 19 -10.22 -5.27 -13.90
N HIS A 20 -11.19 -4.98 -13.03
CA HIS A 20 -12.51 -5.60 -13.09
C HIS A 20 -13.27 -5.09 -14.33
N PRO A 21 -14.06 -5.95 -15.01
CA PRO A 21 -14.92 -5.53 -16.11
C PRO A 21 -15.78 -4.32 -15.78
N GLY A 22 -15.83 -3.35 -16.69
CA GLY A 22 -16.59 -2.10 -16.54
C GLY A 22 -15.90 -1.02 -15.71
N ARG A 23 -14.67 -1.25 -15.22
CA ARG A 23 -13.81 -0.19 -14.67
C ARG A 23 -12.86 0.32 -15.75
N GLU A 24 -12.70 1.63 -15.80
CA GLU A 24 -11.74 2.28 -16.70
C GLU A 24 -10.30 2.02 -16.23
N ASN A 25 -10.05 2.27 -14.95
CA ASN A 25 -8.73 2.15 -14.33
C ASN A 25 -8.58 0.80 -13.61
N PRO A 26 -7.39 0.16 -13.66
CA PRO A 26 -7.05 -0.95 -12.78
C PRO A 26 -7.09 -0.53 -11.31
N GLY A 27 -7.31 -1.48 -10.42
CA GLY A 27 -7.22 -1.30 -8.97
C GLY A 27 -6.19 -2.25 -8.34
N SER A 28 -5.77 -1.94 -7.12
CA SER A 28 -5.00 -2.85 -6.27
C SER A 28 -5.94 -3.72 -5.45
N LEU A 29 -5.79 -5.04 -5.54
CA LEU A 29 -6.52 -6.00 -4.71
C LEU A 29 -5.92 -6.01 -3.30
N ILE A 30 -6.77 -5.84 -2.28
CA ILE A 30 -6.40 -6.00 -0.88
C ILE A 30 -7.06 -7.28 -0.36
N GLN A 31 -6.26 -8.29 -0.03
CA GLN A 31 -6.75 -9.52 0.62
C GLN A 31 -7.27 -9.21 2.03
N GLY A 32 -8.19 -10.04 2.54
CA GLY A 32 -8.85 -9.76 3.83
C GLY A 32 -7.90 -9.74 5.04
N ASP A 33 -6.84 -10.55 5.01
CA ASP A 33 -5.77 -10.55 6.01
C ASP A 33 -4.94 -9.26 5.96
N SER A 34 -4.50 -8.84 4.77
CA SER A 34 -3.80 -7.58 4.54
C SER A 34 -4.66 -6.37 4.93
N LEU A 35 -5.95 -6.40 4.59
CA LEU A 35 -6.90 -5.38 4.99
C LEU A 35 -7.04 -5.31 6.52
N SER A 36 -7.09 -6.47 7.20
CA SER A 36 -7.12 -6.50 8.67
C SER A 36 -5.87 -5.89 9.29
N ILE A 37 -4.68 -6.12 8.71
CA ILE A 37 -3.43 -5.52 9.19
C ILE A 37 -3.50 -4.00 9.12
N LEU A 38 -3.93 -3.44 7.97
CA LEU A 38 -4.09 -1.99 7.80
C LEU A 38 -5.06 -1.39 8.83
N CYS A 39 -6.20 -2.05 9.08
CA CYS A 39 -7.15 -1.58 10.09
C CYS A 39 -6.56 -1.65 11.51
N HIS A 40 -5.88 -2.74 11.86
CA HIS A 40 -5.28 -2.89 13.19
C HIS A 40 -4.14 -1.90 13.44
N ALA A 41 -3.32 -1.61 12.42
CA ALA A 41 -2.30 -0.57 12.52
C ALA A 41 -2.92 0.81 12.76
N ALA A 42 -4.01 1.16 12.07
CA ALA A 42 -4.74 2.40 12.32
C ALA A 42 -5.32 2.46 13.75
N ASP A 43 -5.88 1.36 14.25
CA ASP A 43 -6.39 1.27 15.62
C ASP A 43 -5.26 1.34 16.68
N ALA A 44 -4.05 0.85 16.35
CA ALA A 44 -2.88 0.97 17.21
C ALA A 44 -2.47 2.44 17.38
N VAL A 45 -2.33 3.19 16.30
CA VAL A 45 -2.08 4.65 16.35
C VAL A 45 -3.09 5.36 17.26
N ARG A 46 -4.39 5.08 17.08
CA ARG A 46 -5.45 5.70 17.90
C ARG A 46 -5.29 5.37 19.38
N ARG A 47 -5.00 4.12 19.71
CA ARG A 47 -4.87 3.64 21.08
C ARG A 47 -3.68 4.27 21.80
N GLU A 48 -2.54 4.43 21.13
CA GLU A 48 -1.36 5.05 21.74
C GLU A 48 -1.56 6.56 21.93
N LEU A 49 -2.21 7.22 20.96
CA LEU A 49 -2.66 8.60 21.13
C LEU A 49 -3.62 8.79 22.33
N ASP A 50 -4.53 7.84 22.59
CA ASP A 50 -5.43 7.88 23.76
C ASP A 50 -4.69 7.69 25.08
N ARG A 51 -3.57 6.96 25.07
CA ARG A 51 -2.67 6.82 26.23
C ARG A 51 -1.77 8.02 26.43
N GLY A 52 -1.69 8.92 25.45
CA GLY A 52 -0.76 10.04 25.44
C GLY A 52 0.68 9.64 25.11
N ASP A 53 0.89 8.43 24.59
CA ASP A 53 2.19 7.94 24.15
C ASP A 53 2.43 8.37 22.70
N LEU A 54 3.00 9.55 22.52
CA LEU A 54 3.20 10.15 21.20
C LEU A 54 4.33 9.50 20.41
N GLU A 55 5.31 8.90 21.09
CA GLU A 55 6.44 8.23 20.45
C GLU A 55 5.98 6.91 19.82
N GLU A 56 5.27 6.09 20.59
CA GLU A 56 4.70 4.84 20.07
C GLU A 56 3.63 5.11 19.00
N ALA A 57 2.80 6.13 19.19
CA ALA A 57 1.82 6.53 18.19
C ALA A 57 2.47 6.94 16.85
N LEU A 58 3.64 7.58 16.91
CA LEU A 58 4.39 7.94 15.71
C LEU A 58 4.97 6.69 15.02
N GLY A 59 5.54 5.76 15.78
CA GLY A 59 6.05 4.49 15.22
C GLY A 59 4.96 3.68 14.53
N GLU A 60 3.79 3.52 15.17
CA GLU A 60 2.63 2.83 14.57
C GLU A 60 2.10 3.57 13.32
N LEU A 61 2.19 4.90 13.31
CA LEU A 61 1.78 5.71 12.17
C LEU A 61 2.74 5.52 11.00
N GLU A 62 4.05 5.54 11.23
CA GLU A 62 5.04 5.29 10.19
C GLU A 62 4.88 3.88 9.60
N TYR A 63 4.68 2.87 10.44
CA TYR A 63 4.39 1.52 9.97
C TYR A 63 3.15 1.45 9.07
N LEU A 64 2.03 2.09 9.47
CA LEU A 64 0.85 2.16 8.61
C LEU A 64 1.12 2.91 7.30
N ARG A 65 1.90 4.00 7.35
CA ARG A 65 2.30 4.78 6.17
C ARG A 65 3.10 3.92 5.20
N GLU A 66 4.07 3.15 5.67
CA GLU A 66 4.88 2.24 4.86
C GLU A 66 4.02 1.20 4.12
N LEU A 67 3.10 0.56 4.83
CA LEU A 67 2.20 -0.44 4.22
C LEU A 67 1.33 0.16 3.10
N LEU A 68 0.81 1.36 3.32
CA LEU A 68 -0.03 2.06 2.34
C LEU A 68 0.79 2.58 1.15
N TRP A 69 1.94 3.19 1.41
CA TRP A 69 2.80 3.75 0.38
C TRP A 69 3.45 2.66 -0.45
N GLY A 70 3.95 1.57 0.14
CA GLY A 70 4.51 0.45 -0.61
C GLY A 70 3.48 -0.17 -1.58
N ARG A 71 2.21 -0.23 -1.19
CA ARG A 71 1.12 -0.64 -2.09
C ARG A 71 0.89 0.36 -3.22
N LEU A 72 0.87 1.66 -2.91
CA LEU A 72 0.62 2.70 -3.90
C LEU A 72 1.80 2.85 -4.89
N GLU A 73 3.03 2.76 -4.41
CA GLU A 73 4.24 2.77 -5.23
C GLU A 73 4.27 1.57 -6.18
N HIS A 74 3.96 0.37 -5.69
CA HIS A 74 3.82 -0.80 -6.55
C HIS A 74 2.75 -0.60 -7.62
N TYR A 75 1.56 -0.09 -7.24
CA TYR A 75 0.49 0.19 -8.19
C TYR A 75 0.92 1.19 -9.29
N GLN A 76 1.59 2.27 -8.90
CA GLN A 76 2.09 3.28 -9.84
C GLN A 76 3.13 2.71 -10.79
N ALA A 77 4.09 1.92 -10.28
CA ALA A 77 5.10 1.26 -11.09
C ALA A 77 4.50 0.26 -12.08
N VAL A 78 3.47 -0.49 -11.68
CA VAL A 78 2.75 -1.40 -12.57
C VAL A 78 2.02 -0.64 -13.69
N LEU A 79 1.32 0.46 -13.37
CA LEU A 79 0.67 1.25 -14.41
C LEU A 79 1.70 1.83 -15.41
N GLU A 80 2.83 2.33 -14.91
CA GLU A 80 3.91 2.82 -15.75
C GLU A 80 4.48 1.72 -16.65
N ALA A 81 4.74 0.52 -16.11
CA ALA A 81 5.27 -0.62 -16.87
C ALA A 81 4.33 -1.12 -17.98
N HIS A 82 3.04 -0.81 -17.90
CA HIS A 82 2.02 -1.18 -18.89
C HIS A 82 1.52 0.02 -19.71
N ASP A 83 2.24 1.16 -19.70
CA ASP A 83 1.89 2.39 -20.41
C ASP A 83 0.48 2.92 -20.12
N LEU A 84 0.00 2.72 -18.89
CA LEU A 84 -1.32 3.15 -18.45
C LEU A 84 -1.27 4.52 -17.77
N ALA A 85 -2.30 5.32 -18.03
CA ALA A 85 -2.48 6.60 -17.37
C ALA A 85 -2.71 6.41 -15.86
N LEU A 86 -2.08 7.27 -15.08
CA LEU A 86 -2.27 7.34 -13.65
C LEU A 86 -3.64 7.96 -13.32
N PRO A 87 -4.52 7.31 -12.55
CA PRO A 87 -5.87 7.85 -12.26
C PRO A 87 -5.87 9.19 -11.53
N MET A 88 -4.81 9.45 -10.77
CA MET A 88 -4.56 10.69 -10.04
C MET A 88 -3.76 11.72 -10.87
N GLY A 89 -3.46 11.42 -12.13
CA GLY A 89 -2.82 12.31 -13.10
C GLY A 89 -1.32 12.57 -12.91
N LYS A 90 -0.73 12.14 -11.78
CA LYS A 90 0.69 12.32 -11.47
C LYS A 90 1.18 11.26 -10.49
N VAL A 91 2.48 10.98 -10.51
CA VAL A 91 3.10 10.15 -9.47
C VAL A 91 2.97 10.85 -8.11
N LEU A 92 2.47 10.13 -7.12
CA LEU A 92 2.40 10.53 -5.72
C LEU A 92 3.59 9.97 -4.97
N LYS A 93 4.05 10.75 -3.99
CA LYS A 93 5.17 10.42 -3.11
C LYS A 93 4.78 10.70 -1.66
N PRO A 94 5.34 9.94 -0.70
CA PRO A 94 5.18 10.24 0.72
C PRO A 94 5.70 11.65 1.03
N ASP A 95 4.95 12.36 1.88
CA ASP A 95 5.34 13.65 2.45
C ASP A 95 4.95 13.66 3.94
N PRO A 96 5.92 13.67 4.88
CA PRO A 96 7.37 13.63 4.63
C PRO A 96 7.82 12.31 3.96
N PRO A 97 9.05 12.20 3.41
CA PRO A 97 9.58 10.91 2.96
C PRO A 97 9.45 9.83 4.05
N LEU A 98 9.26 8.57 3.65
CA LEU A 98 9.35 7.45 4.60
C LEU A 98 10.77 7.33 5.14
N GLU A 99 10.93 6.80 6.34
CA GLU A 99 12.25 6.48 6.87
C GLU A 99 12.89 5.39 5.99
N GLU A 100 14.08 5.67 5.47
CA GLU A 100 14.90 4.65 4.82
C GLU A 100 15.66 3.93 5.92
N TYR A 101 15.24 2.71 6.26
CA TYR A 101 16.08 1.81 7.05
C TYR A 101 17.21 1.34 6.14
N GLU A 102 18.45 1.78 6.40
CA GLU A 102 19.62 1.16 5.79
C GLU A 102 19.61 -0.32 6.22
N ASP A 103 19.42 -1.24 5.27
CA ASP A 103 19.60 -2.66 5.52
C ASP A 103 21.07 -2.85 5.96
N ASP A 104 21.30 -2.96 7.27
CA ASP A 104 22.59 -3.37 7.88
C ASP A 104 22.92 -4.84 7.55
N GLU A 105 22.64 -5.31 6.32
CA GLU A 105 23.05 -6.63 5.81
C GLU A 105 24.33 -6.53 4.96
N THR A 106 25.39 -5.97 5.54
CA THR A 106 26.76 -6.32 5.15
C THR A 106 27.64 -6.55 6.37
N ASP A 107 27.29 -7.53 7.20
CA ASP A 107 28.23 -8.18 8.13
C ASP A 107 27.87 -9.68 8.27
N LEU A 108 28.16 -10.45 7.21
CA LEU A 108 28.33 -11.90 7.25
C LEU A 108 29.63 -12.31 6.55
#